data_AF-A0A9Q2I4H4-F1
#
_entry.id   AF-A0A9Q2I4H4-F1
#
_cell.length_a   1.000
_cell.length_b   1.000
_cell.length_c   1.000
_cell.angle_alpha   90.00
_cell.angle_beta   90.00
_cell.angle_gamma   90.00
#
_symmetry.space_group_name_H-M   'P 1'
#
loop_
_entity.id
_entity.type
_entity.pdbx_description
1 polymer ?
#
loop_
_entity_poly.entity_id
_entity_poly.type
_entity_poly.pdbx_seq_one_letter_code
_entity_poly.pdbx_strand_id
1 'polypeptide(L)'
;MSGRIDYQIEKYSFGAADESPRLTHQWAEVAAECRQLKAGAEERLRIALLNVDYVTSFELPFRLVLTRAPQLIAGLRDEFQLSQKNVIFNGKRFGCVYSLKADLNAIPEAFQYRMSTRIRRIDPTGLTAEPFRQIAKEVKAPRERLKLALESGLAVTALDGLFWLGSQRMAADIAGLRKKGMAIATAETDVFDDYTGTHRRVPVYQRVGD
;
A
#
# COMPACT_ATOMS: atom_id res chain seq x y z
N MET A 1 -17.41 15.81 -8.40
CA MET A 1 -18.41 14.75 -8.14
C MET A 1 -18.22 14.30 -6.70
N SER A 2 -19.16 14.62 -5.82
CA SER A 2 -19.02 14.38 -4.38
C SER A 2 -19.57 13.02 -3.99
N GLY A 3 -18.71 12.05 -3.77
CA GLY A 3 -19.07 10.81 -3.11
C GLY A 3 -17.84 10.03 -2.67
N ARG A 4 -18.03 9.15 -1.69
CA ARG A 4 -16.97 8.36 -1.07
C ARG A 4 -16.82 7.02 -1.77
N ILE A 5 -15.60 6.57 -1.98
CA ILE A 5 -15.32 5.21 -2.47
C ILE A 5 -15.09 4.28 -1.26
N ASP A 6 -15.85 3.19 -1.18
CA ASP A 6 -15.70 2.19 -0.12
C ASP A 6 -14.92 0.96 -0.63
N TYR A 7 -13.90 0.56 0.13
CA TYR A 7 -13.12 -0.66 -0.07
C TYR A 7 -13.52 -1.66 1.01
N GLN A 8 -14.39 -2.60 0.65
CA GLN A 8 -14.86 -3.64 1.57
C GLN A 8 -14.00 -4.89 1.44
N ILE A 9 -13.32 -5.26 2.51
CA ILE A 9 -12.35 -6.34 2.55
C ILE A 9 -13.05 -7.61 3.04
N GLU A 10 -13.35 -8.52 2.11
CA GLU A 10 -13.98 -9.81 2.41
C GLU A 10 -12.96 -10.89 2.81
N LYS A 11 -11.75 -10.81 2.23
CA LYS A 11 -10.62 -11.67 2.58
C LYS A 11 -9.35 -10.86 2.44
N TYR A 12 -8.51 -10.88 3.45
CA TYR A 12 -7.19 -10.25 3.39
C TYR A 12 -6.18 -11.07 4.18
N SER A 13 -5.25 -11.67 3.46
CA SER A 13 -4.12 -12.37 4.03
C SER A 13 -2.87 -11.89 3.31
N PHE A 14 -1.94 -11.35 4.08
CA PHE A 14 -0.64 -10.88 3.62
C PHE A 14 0.40 -11.25 4.67
N GLY A 15 1.52 -11.83 4.25
CA GLY A 15 2.63 -12.16 5.12
C GLY A 15 3.79 -12.80 4.38
N ALA A 16 4.93 -12.91 5.06
CA ALA A 16 6.07 -13.67 4.54
C ALA A 16 5.75 -15.18 4.60
N ALA A 17 6.30 -15.95 3.66
CA ALA A 17 6.05 -17.40 3.55
C ALA A 17 6.65 -18.20 4.72
N ASP A 18 7.71 -17.65 5.31
CA ASP A 18 8.48 -18.16 6.45
C ASP A 18 8.23 -17.32 7.72
N GLU A 19 7.11 -16.59 7.76
CA GLU A 19 6.76 -15.76 8.92
C GLU A 19 6.59 -16.59 10.19
N SER A 20 7.28 -16.19 11.25
CA SER A 20 7.19 -16.88 12.53
C SER A 20 5.80 -16.71 13.16
N PRO A 21 5.34 -17.67 14.00
CA PRO A 21 4.10 -17.52 14.75
C PRO A 21 4.06 -16.25 15.61
N ARG A 22 5.22 -15.86 16.15
CA ARG A 22 5.39 -14.63 16.92
C ARG A 22 5.11 -13.38 16.08
N LEU A 23 5.74 -13.26 14.90
CA LEU A 23 5.50 -12.13 14.00
C LEU A 23 4.04 -12.09 13.52
N THR A 24 3.48 -13.27 13.22
CA THR A 24 2.05 -13.38 12.86
C THR A 24 1.16 -12.81 13.95
N HIS A 25 1.45 -13.14 15.22
CA HIS A 25 0.71 -12.62 16.37
C HIS A 25 0.88 -11.11 16.56
N GLN A 26 2.12 -10.61 16.54
CA GLN A 26 2.42 -9.18 16.66
C GLN A 26 1.66 -8.35 15.62
N TRP A 27 1.62 -8.82 14.37
CA TRP A 27 0.87 -8.13 13.32
C TRP A 27 -0.64 -8.17 13.51
N ALA A 28 -1.18 -9.24 14.10
CA ALA A 28 -2.60 -9.32 14.43
C ALA A 28 -2.96 -8.31 15.53
N GLU A 29 -2.11 -8.17 16.55
CA GLU A 29 -2.26 -7.17 17.61
C GLU A 29 -2.18 -5.74 17.05
N VAL A 30 -1.18 -5.44 16.21
CA VAL A 30 -1.07 -4.14 15.52
C VAL A 30 -2.33 -3.82 14.71
N ALA A 31 -2.84 -4.78 13.93
CA ALA A 31 -4.05 -4.55 13.13
C ALA A 31 -5.27 -4.27 14.01
N ALA A 32 -5.41 -4.98 15.13
CA ALA A 32 -6.49 -4.78 16.09
C ALA A 32 -6.40 -3.41 16.77
N GLU A 33 -5.22 -3.03 17.27
CA GLU A 33 -4.97 -1.75 17.93
C GLU A 33 -5.20 -0.57 16.96
N CYS A 34 -4.67 -0.67 15.74
CA CYS A 34 -4.88 0.34 14.70
C CYS A 34 -6.38 0.58 14.44
N ARG A 35 -7.17 -0.49 14.40
CA ARG A 35 -8.62 -0.40 14.19
C ARG A 35 -9.34 0.19 15.40
N GLN A 36 -8.99 -0.24 16.61
CA GLN A 36 -9.58 0.26 17.85
C GLN A 36 -9.36 1.77 18.00
N LEU A 37 -8.16 2.23 17.69
CA LEU A 37 -7.78 3.65 17.78
C LEU A 37 -8.22 4.47 16.56
N LYS A 38 -8.76 3.83 15.51
CA LYS A 38 -9.00 4.46 14.20
C LYS A 38 -7.76 5.22 13.70
N ALA A 39 -6.60 4.59 13.86
CA ALA A 39 -5.29 5.21 13.71
C ALA A 39 -5.07 5.77 12.28
N GLY A 40 -4.53 6.99 12.22
CA GLY A 40 -4.07 7.62 10.98
C GLY A 40 -2.91 6.87 10.32
N ALA A 41 -2.45 7.32 9.15
CA ALA A 41 -1.36 6.64 8.43
C ALA A 41 -0.03 6.62 9.21
N GLU A 42 0.34 7.75 9.81
CA GLU A 42 1.55 7.85 10.65
C GLU A 42 1.41 7.04 11.94
N GLU A 43 0.28 7.17 12.62
CA GLU A 43 0.03 6.44 13.87
C GLU A 43 0.03 4.92 13.66
N ARG A 44 -0.56 4.42 12.56
CA ARG A 44 -0.47 3.00 12.20
C ARG A 44 0.98 2.52 12.05
N LEU A 45 1.84 3.35 11.46
CA LEU A 45 3.26 3.02 11.34
C LEU A 45 3.97 3.06 12.69
N ARG A 46 3.67 4.07 13.53
CA ARG A 46 4.20 4.20 14.90
C ARG A 46 3.84 2.96 15.73
N ILE A 47 2.57 2.56 15.75
CA ILE A 47 2.10 1.34 16.43
C ILE A 47 2.86 0.10 15.94
N ALA A 48 3.04 -0.06 14.62
CA ALA A 48 3.76 -1.20 14.07
C ALA A 48 5.24 -1.23 14.48
N LEU A 49 5.92 -0.08 14.46
CA LEU A 49 7.34 0.01 14.86
C LEU A 49 7.54 -0.30 16.34
N LEU A 50 6.58 0.05 17.20
CA LEU A 50 6.65 -0.21 18.64
C LEU A 50 6.34 -1.66 19.00
N ASN A 51 5.51 -2.36 18.21
CA ASN A 51 4.96 -3.66 18.60
C ASN A 51 5.48 -4.85 17.77
N VAL A 52 6.05 -4.63 16.59
CA VAL A 52 6.60 -5.70 15.74
C VAL A 52 8.11 -5.73 15.86
N ASP A 53 8.70 -6.93 15.91
CA ASP A 53 10.16 -7.09 16.00
C ASP A 53 10.90 -6.36 14.86
N TYR A 54 10.32 -6.31 13.67
CA TYR A 54 10.75 -5.50 12.54
C TYR A 54 9.60 -5.32 11.53
N VAL A 55 9.73 -4.31 10.67
CA VAL A 55 8.82 -4.10 9.53
C VAL A 55 9.63 -4.01 8.23
N THR A 56 9.07 -4.44 7.11
CA THR A 56 9.72 -4.30 5.80
C THR A 56 9.07 -3.22 4.95
N SER A 57 9.87 -2.51 4.14
CA SER A 57 9.36 -1.52 3.20
C SER A 57 8.33 -2.10 2.22
N PHE A 58 8.34 -3.43 2.01
CA PHE A 58 7.43 -4.11 1.12
C PHE A 58 6.06 -4.41 1.74
N GLU A 59 6.01 -4.76 3.02
CA GLU A 59 4.75 -5.12 3.68
C GLU A 59 3.96 -3.93 4.20
N LEU A 60 4.64 -2.82 4.53
CA LEU A 60 4.01 -1.62 5.08
C LEU A 60 2.83 -1.11 4.24
N PRO A 61 2.92 -1.01 2.90
CA PRO A 61 1.78 -0.61 2.08
C PRO A 61 0.59 -1.56 2.21
N PHE A 62 0.81 -2.86 2.42
CA PHE A 62 -0.24 -3.87 2.46
C PHE A 62 -0.81 -4.05 3.87
N ARG A 63 0.03 -4.35 4.86
CA ARG A 63 -0.39 -4.59 6.24
C ARG A 63 -1.00 -3.37 6.91
N LEU A 64 -0.62 -2.17 6.49
CA LEU A 64 -1.08 -0.92 7.11
C LEU A 64 -1.80 0.00 6.13
N VAL A 65 -2.01 -0.41 4.86
CA VAL A 65 -2.67 0.39 3.82
C VAL A 65 -2.02 1.78 3.67
N LEU A 66 -0.68 1.81 3.66
CA LEU A 66 0.12 3.03 3.56
C LEU A 66 0.45 3.36 2.12
N THR A 67 -0.12 4.44 1.59
CA THR A 67 0.13 4.91 0.22
C THR A 67 1.41 5.76 0.09
N ARG A 68 2.01 6.13 1.21
CA ARG A 68 3.20 7.00 1.33
C ARG A 68 4.21 6.47 2.36
N ALA A 69 4.41 5.16 2.42
CA ALA A 69 5.26 4.51 3.43
C ALA A 69 6.70 5.09 3.51
N PRO A 70 7.41 5.38 2.41
CA PRO A 70 8.74 5.98 2.50
C PRO A 70 8.77 7.35 3.20
N GLN A 71 7.77 8.20 2.92
CA GLN A 71 7.66 9.52 3.55
C GLN A 71 7.34 9.41 5.04
N LEU A 72 6.47 8.46 5.42
CA LEU A 72 6.13 8.22 6.82
C LEU A 72 7.33 7.69 7.61
N ILE A 73 8.10 6.76 7.04
CA ILE A 73 9.35 6.29 7.65
C ILE A 73 10.33 7.45 7.83
N ALA A 74 10.47 8.32 6.84
CA ALA A 74 11.37 9.47 6.92
C ALA A 74 10.98 10.40 8.08
N GLY A 75 9.69 10.72 8.25
CA GLY A 75 9.23 11.56 9.36
C GLY A 75 9.46 10.93 10.73
N LEU A 76 9.25 9.62 10.88
CA LEU A 76 9.44 8.94 12.16
C LEU A 76 10.90 8.69 12.54
N ARG A 77 11.86 8.90 11.63
CA ARG A 77 13.31 8.82 11.97
C ARG A 77 13.75 9.94 12.89
N ASP A 78 13.03 11.06 12.88
CA ASP A 78 13.34 12.17 13.78
C ASP A 78 12.90 11.87 15.21
N GLU A 79 11.92 10.98 15.39
CA GLU A 79 11.38 10.55 16.69
C GLU A 79 12.06 9.29 17.23
N PHE A 80 12.39 8.35 16.36
CA PHE A 80 12.93 7.04 16.74
C PHE A 80 14.33 6.80 16.19
N GLN A 81 15.18 6.16 16.99
CA GLN A 81 16.47 5.62 16.53
C GLN A 81 16.25 4.36 15.67
N LEU A 82 15.70 4.54 14.47
CA LEU A 82 15.39 3.45 13.54
C LEU A 82 16.66 2.89 12.92
N SER A 83 16.94 1.62 13.23
CA SER A 83 17.93 0.84 12.51
C SER A 83 17.33 0.32 11.21
N GLN A 84 18.18 0.23 10.18
CA GLN A 84 17.79 -0.26 8.86
C GLN A 84 18.82 -1.21 8.29
N LYS A 85 18.35 -2.17 7.48
CA LYS A 85 19.22 -2.95 6.60
C LYS A 85 18.56 -3.25 5.27
N ASN A 86 19.39 -3.46 4.25
CA ASN A 86 18.95 -3.78 2.90
C ASN A 86 18.58 -5.25 2.79
N VAL A 87 17.51 -5.55 2.04
CA VAL A 87 16.98 -6.90 1.85
C VAL A 87 16.38 -7.09 0.46
N ILE A 88 16.18 -8.35 0.05
CA ILE A 88 15.57 -8.73 -1.23
C ILE A 88 14.19 -9.34 -1.04
N PHE A 89 13.18 -8.78 -1.68
CA PHE A 89 11.81 -9.29 -1.71
C PHE A 89 11.53 -10.05 -3.00
N ASN A 90 10.89 -11.21 -2.87
CA ASN A 90 10.42 -12.03 -4.00
C ASN A 90 11.51 -12.30 -5.05
N GLY A 91 12.75 -12.53 -4.57
CA GLY A 91 13.94 -12.88 -5.36
C GLY A 91 14.53 -11.76 -6.22
N LYS A 92 13.94 -10.55 -6.28
CA LYS A 92 14.42 -9.51 -7.20
C LYS A 92 14.17 -8.06 -6.79
N ARG A 93 13.27 -7.79 -5.84
CA ARG A 93 12.91 -6.43 -5.47
C ARG A 93 13.75 -5.98 -4.28
N PHE A 94 14.59 -4.97 -4.47
CA PHE A 94 15.36 -4.39 -3.39
C PHE A 94 14.48 -3.52 -2.48
N GLY A 95 14.77 -3.52 -1.18
CA GLY A 95 14.31 -2.51 -0.24
C GLY A 95 14.89 -2.74 1.14
N CYS A 96 14.15 -2.39 2.19
CA CYS A 96 14.72 -2.30 3.53
C CYS A 96 13.85 -2.99 4.58
N VAL A 97 14.51 -3.44 5.64
CA VAL A 97 13.91 -3.69 6.95
C VAL A 97 14.13 -2.46 7.82
N TYR A 98 13.16 -2.15 8.68
CA TYR A 98 13.25 -1.17 9.75
C TYR A 98 12.93 -1.84 11.09
N SER A 99 13.68 -1.50 12.14
CA SER A 99 13.41 -1.94 13.51
C SER A 99 13.90 -0.88 14.50
N LEU A 100 13.30 -0.87 15.69
CA LEU A 100 13.81 -0.11 16.84
C LEU A 100 15.01 -0.81 17.51
N LYS A 101 15.27 -2.09 17.19
CA LYS A 101 16.43 -2.83 17.69
C LYS A 101 17.68 -2.42 16.90
N ALA A 102 18.77 -2.15 17.61
CA ALA A 102 20.06 -1.83 17.01
C ALA A 102 20.67 -3.01 16.23
N ASP A 103 20.56 -4.22 16.78
CA ASP A 103 21.05 -5.43 16.13
C ASP A 103 20.01 -6.03 15.19
N LEU A 104 20.37 -6.12 13.91
CA LEU A 104 19.53 -6.65 12.84
C LEU A 104 20.04 -7.97 12.27
N ASN A 105 21.07 -8.58 12.86
CA ASN A 105 21.73 -9.77 12.31
C ASN A 105 20.79 -10.99 12.27
N ALA A 106 19.91 -11.14 13.26
CA ALA A 106 18.96 -12.25 13.32
C ALA A 106 17.80 -12.15 12.32
N ILE A 107 17.62 -11.00 11.65
CA ILE A 107 16.55 -10.79 10.67
C ILE A 107 16.95 -11.42 9.33
N PRO A 108 16.05 -12.02 8.53
CA PRO A 108 16.38 -12.52 7.20
C PRO A 108 16.91 -11.43 6.25
N GLU A 109 17.74 -11.83 5.27
CA GLU A 109 18.21 -10.97 4.18
C GLU A 109 17.28 -10.98 2.96
N ALA A 110 16.40 -11.98 2.88
CA ALA A 110 15.44 -12.12 1.81
C ALA A 110 14.09 -12.58 2.35
N PHE A 111 13.01 -12.12 1.72
CA PHE A 111 11.65 -12.49 2.08
C PHE A 111 10.86 -12.90 0.84
N GLN A 112 10.00 -13.90 1.01
CA GLN A 112 9.02 -14.31 0.00
C GLN A 112 7.62 -13.99 0.51
N TYR A 113 7.00 -12.97 -0.05
CA TYR A 113 5.68 -12.51 0.36
C TYR A 113 4.57 -13.17 -0.46
N ARG A 114 3.49 -13.50 0.23
CA ARG A 114 2.25 -13.98 -0.39
C ARG A 114 1.10 -13.06 -0.02
N MET A 115 0.18 -12.90 -0.95
CA MET A 115 -1.01 -12.08 -0.76
C MET A 115 -2.23 -12.80 -1.33
N SER A 116 -3.30 -12.88 -0.54
CA SER A 116 -4.61 -13.33 -0.97
C SER A 116 -5.63 -12.30 -0.52
N THR A 117 -6.24 -11.62 -1.49
CA THR A 117 -7.20 -10.55 -1.23
C THR A 117 -8.49 -10.76 -2.01
N ARG A 118 -9.61 -10.50 -1.34
CA ARG A 118 -10.92 -10.30 -1.95
C ARG A 118 -11.47 -8.99 -1.41
N ILE A 119 -11.52 -7.99 -2.29
CA ILE A 119 -11.91 -6.63 -1.95
C ILE A 119 -13.00 -6.20 -2.94
N ARG A 120 -14.12 -5.71 -2.41
CA ARG A 120 -15.17 -5.02 -3.17
C ARG A 120 -14.87 -3.53 -3.18
N ARG A 121 -14.97 -2.93 -4.37
CA ARG A 121 -14.91 -1.48 -4.59
C ARG A 121 -16.33 -1.00 -4.85
N ILE A 122 -16.82 -0.10 -4.02
CA ILE A 122 -18.13 0.53 -4.17
C ILE A 122 -17.89 2.00 -4.43
N ASP A 123 -18.33 2.46 -5.59
CA ASP A 123 -18.13 3.81 -6.07
C ASP A 123 -19.49 4.46 -6.36
N PRO A 124 -19.69 5.74 -6.01
CA PRO A 124 -20.93 6.46 -6.28
C PRO A 124 -21.37 6.45 -7.75
N THR A 125 -20.44 6.33 -8.70
CA THR A 125 -20.75 6.28 -10.14
C THR A 125 -21.03 4.87 -10.63
N GLY A 126 -21.03 3.86 -9.75
CA GLY A 126 -21.18 2.45 -10.10
C GLY A 126 -19.89 1.77 -10.60
N LEU A 127 -18.74 2.46 -10.62
CA LEU A 127 -17.47 1.88 -11.04
C LEU A 127 -16.97 0.83 -10.04
N THR A 128 -17.02 -0.44 -10.44
CA THR A 128 -16.50 -1.56 -9.63
C THR A 128 -15.01 -1.78 -9.86
N ALA A 129 -14.43 -2.75 -9.14
CA ALA A 129 -13.03 -3.13 -9.33
C ALA A 129 -12.75 -3.96 -10.60
N GLU A 130 -13.78 -4.35 -11.37
CA GLU A 130 -13.61 -5.27 -12.51
C GLU A 130 -12.66 -4.74 -13.60
N PRO A 131 -12.73 -3.46 -14.03
CA PRO A 131 -11.79 -2.95 -15.03
C PRO A 131 -10.33 -3.06 -14.59
N PHE A 132 -10.03 -2.75 -13.32
CA PHE A 132 -8.66 -2.88 -12.80
C PHE A 132 -8.20 -4.34 -12.75
N ARG A 133 -9.09 -5.28 -12.38
CA ARG A 133 -8.80 -6.71 -12.40
C ARG A 133 -8.52 -7.21 -13.80
N GLN A 134 -9.28 -6.76 -14.79
CA GLN A 134 -9.11 -7.16 -16.18
C GLN A 134 -7.75 -6.69 -16.72
N ILE A 135 -7.41 -5.41 -16.49
CA ILE A 135 -6.09 -4.86 -16.84
C ILE A 135 -4.95 -5.64 -16.17
N ALA A 136 -5.11 -6.04 -14.91
CA ALA A 136 -4.09 -6.79 -14.19
C ALA A 136 -3.85 -8.20 -14.75
N LYS A 137 -4.86 -8.82 -15.35
CA LYS A 137 -4.76 -10.12 -16.06
C LYS A 137 -4.03 -9.97 -17.40
N GLU A 138 -4.31 -8.90 -18.14
CA GLU A 138 -3.78 -8.67 -19.49
C GLU A 138 -2.32 -8.19 -19.48
N VAL A 139 -1.98 -7.29 -18.55
CA VAL A 139 -0.67 -6.64 -18.50
C VAL A 139 0.11 -7.14 -17.29
N LYS A 140 1.38 -7.52 -17.47
CA LYS A 140 2.21 -8.01 -16.35
C LYS A 140 2.85 -6.88 -15.53
N ALA A 141 3.33 -5.83 -16.17
CA ALA A 141 4.12 -4.78 -15.53
C ALA A 141 3.22 -3.77 -14.79
N PRO A 142 3.43 -3.49 -13.49
CA PRO A 142 2.57 -2.57 -12.71
C PRO A 142 2.41 -1.17 -13.32
N ARG A 143 3.50 -0.60 -13.83
CA ARG A 143 3.46 0.75 -14.43
C ARG A 143 2.69 0.78 -15.74
N GLU A 144 2.75 -0.28 -16.54
CA GLU A 144 1.97 -0.39 -17.78
C GLU A 144 0.49 -0.66 -17.48
N ARG A 145 0.16 -1.39 -16.41
CA ARG A 145 -1.23 -1.51 -15.92
C ARG A 145 -1.80 -0.14 -15.55
N LEU A 146 -1.04 0.66 -14.80
CA LEU A 146 -1.45 2.02 -14.43
C LEU A 146 -1.63 2.91 -15.67
N LYS A 147 -0.68 2.85 -16.61
CA LYS A 147 -0.77 3.57 -17.88
C LYS A 147 -2.07 3.21 -18.62
N LEU A 148 -2.32 1.91 -18.83
CA LEU A 148 -3.52 1.43 -19.53
C LEU A 148 -4.81 1.86 -18.81
N ALA A 149 -4.85 1.77 -17.48
CA ALA A 149 -6.02 2.22 -16.71
C ALA A 149 -6.34 3.70 -16.97
N LEU A 150 -5.32 4.56 -16.96
CA LEU A 150 -5.47 5.99 -17.24
C LEU A 150 -5.85 6.25 -18.70
N GLU A 151 -5.30 5.50 -19.65
CA GLU A 151 -5.64 5.59 -21.08
C GLU A 151 -7.06 5.13 -21.37
N SER A 152 -7.59 4.17 -20.62
CA SER A 152 -8.99 3.74 -20.66
C SER A 152 -9.94 4.73 -19.95
N GLY A 153 -9.46 5.89 -19.51
CA GLY A 153 -10.26 6.93 -18.87
C GLY A 153 -10.64 6.65 -17.41
N LEU A 154 -10.05 5.63 -16.78
CA LEU A 154 -10.33 5.32 -15.39
C LEU A 154 -9.72 6.38 -14.46
N ALA A 155 -10.52 6.80 -13.47
CA ALA A 155 -10.00 7.52 -12.31
C ALA A 155 -9.39 6.50 -11.34
N VAL A 156 -8.08 6.61 -11.10
CA VAL A 156 -7.29 5.64 -10.33
C VAL A 156 -6.89 6.26 -9.00
N THR A 157 -7.38 5.73 -7.88
CA THR A 157 -6.89 6.13 -6.56
C THR A 157 -5.57 5.43 -6.23
N ALA A 158 -4.86 5.94 -5.22
CA ALA A 158 -3.69 5.24 -4.68
C ALA A 158 -4.02 3.82 -4.15
N LEU A 159 -5.25 3.58 -3.68
CA LEU A 159 -5.68 2.25 -3.21
C LEU A 159 -5.99 1.29 -4.36
N ASP A 160 -6.60 1.78 -5.44
CA ASP A 160 -6.78 0.99 -6.67
C ASP A 160 -5.43 0.49 -7.20
N GLY A 161 -4.45 1.39 -7.17
CA GLY A 161 -3.05 1.12 -7.44
C GLY A 161 -2.45 -0.03 -6.65
N LEU A 162 -2.62 0.06 -5.33
CA LEU A 162 -2.09 -0.91 -4.38
C LEU A 162 -2.75 -2.28 -4.53
N PHE A 163 -4.08 -2.31 -4.62
CA PHE A 163 -4.87 -3.55 -4.55
C PHE A 163 -4.95 -4.30 -5.88
N TRP A 164 -5.05 -3.61 -7.02
CA TRP A 164 -5.26 -4.27 -8.31
C TRP A 164 -4.15 -4.04 -9.32
N LEU A 165 -3.47 -2.88 -9.31
CA LEU A 165 -2.45 -2.58 -10.31
C LEU A 165 -1.03 -3.00 -9.88
N GLY A 166 -0.83 -3.31 -8.59
CA GLY A 166 0.45 -3.73 -8.03
C GLY A 166 1.46 -2.58 -7.89
N SER A 167 0.97 -1.34 -7.82
CA SER A 167 1.79 -0.14 -7.58
C SER A 167 1.80 0.21 -6.09
N GLN A 168 2.95 0.01 -5.45
CA GLN A 168 3.19 0.45 -4.06
C GLN A 168 3.63 1.93 -3.97
N ARG A 169 4.04 2.51 -5.10
CA ARG A 169 4.61 3.87 -5.19
C ARG A 169 3.87 4.67 -6.26
N MET A 170 2.55 4.74 -6.12
CA MET A 170 1.67 5.38 -7.11
C MET A 170 2.17 6.75 -7.54
N ALA A 171 2.53 7.63 -6.59
CA ALA A 171 3.03 8.97 -6.90
C ALA A 171 4.29 8.96 -7.80
N ALA A 172 5.22 8.02 -7.57
CA ALA A 172 6.42 7.89 -8.37
C ALA A 172 6.12 7.34 -9.78
N ASP A 173 5.21 6.36 -9.88
CA ASP A 173 4.78 5.82 -11.17
C ASP A 173 4.07 6.89 -12.01
N ILE A 174 3.19 7.68 -11.39
CA ILE A 174 2.50 8.83 -12.01
C ILE A 174 3.50 9.89 -12.47
N ALA A 175 4.44 10.29 -11.60
CA ALA A 175 5.48 11.26 -11.96
C ALA A 175 6.30 10.77 -13.17
N GLY A 176 6.60 9.48 -13.21
CA GLY A 176 7.25 8.85 -14.35
C GLY A 176 6.41 8.92 -15.63
N LEU A 177 5.09 8.72 -15.57
CA LEU A 177 4.21 8.79 -16.74
C LEU A 177 4.08 10.24 -17.25
N ARG A 178 3.97 11.23 -16.35
CA ARG A 178 4.01 12.65 -16.70
C ARG A 178 5.30 13.03 -17.41
N LYS A 179 6.45 12.56 -16.92
CA LYS A 179 7.75 12.78 -17.57
C LYS A 179 7.81 12.18 -18.98
N LYS A 180 7.02 11.15 -19.28
CA LYS A 180 6.87 10.56 -20.62
C LYS A 180 5.80 11.27 -21.49
N GLY A 181 5.29 12.41 -21.06
CA GLY A 181 4.36 13.24 -21.84
C GLY A 181 2.87 12.99 -21.57
N MET A 182 2.51 12.08 -20.64
CA MET A 182 1.09 11.85 -20.34
C MET A 182 0.53 12.97 -19.46
N ALA A 183 -0.51 13.66 -19.94
CA ALA A 183 -1.25 14.64 -19.16
C ALA A 183 -2.13 13.94 -18.11
N ILE A 184 -1.79 14.11 -16.83
CA ILE A 184 -2.49 13.46 -15.71
C ILE A 184 -2.83 14.52 -14.67
N ALA A 185 -4.12 14.69 -14.35
CA ALA A 185 -4.58 15.48 -13.23
C ALA A 185 -4.48 14.68 -11.93
N THR A 186 -4.19 15.39 -10.83
CA THR A 186 -4.31 14.85 -9.48
C THR A 186 -5.37 15.65 -8.74
N ALA A 187 -6.35 14.94 -8.20
CA ALA A 187 -7.30 15.46 -7.25
C ALA A 187 -7.28 14.60 -5.99
N GLU A 188 -8.17 14.88 -5.05
CA GLU A 188 -8.38 14.07 -3.85
C GLU A 188 -9.83 13.63 -3.77
N THR A 189 -10.04 12.39 -3.33
CA THR A 189 -11.37 11.83 -3.10
C THR A 189 -11.45 11.23 -1.70
N ASP A 190 -12.64 11.25 -1.12
CA ASP A 190 -12.92 10.58 0.14
C ASP A 190 -12.99 9.07 -0.07
N VAL A 191 -12.35 8.33 0.82
CA VAL A 191 -12.38 6.87 0.84
C VAL A 191 -12.62 6.34 2.24
N PHE A 192 -13.11 5.11 2.29
CA PHE A 192 -13.18 4.30 3.49
C PHE A 192 -12.71 2.88 3.17
N ASP A 193 -11.99 2.26 4.11
CA ASP A 193 -11.79 0.81 4.10
C ASP A 193 -12.13 0.23 5.48
N ASP A 194 -12.78 -0.93 5.47
CA ASP A 194 -13.16 -1.65 6.68
C ASP A 194 -11.99 -2.40 7.34
N TYR A 195 -10.87 -2.56 6.63
CA TYR A 195 -9.67 -3.18 7.17
C TYR A 195 -9.07 -2.37 8.31
N THR A 196 -8.88 -1.07 8.07
CA THR A 196 -8.43 -0.09 9.07
C THR A 196 -9.59 0.61 9.78
N GLY A 197 -10.80 0.58 9.20
CA GLY A 197 -11.98 1.27 9.73
C GLY A 197 -11.88 2.79 9.65
N THR A 198 -11.08 3.33 8.72
CA THR A 198 -10.79 4.76 8.64
C THR A 198 -11.42 5.44 7.44
N HIS A 199 -11.94 6.65 7.67
CA HIS A 199 -12.29 7.61 6.62
C HIS A 199 -11.10 8.53 6.36
N ARG A 200 -10.70 8.69 5.09
CA ARG A 200 -9.59 9.58 4.74
C ARG A 200 -9.71 10.07 3.30
N ARG A 201 -9.03 11.18 3.01
CA ARG A 201 -8.81 11.63 1.63
C ARG A 201 -7.57 10.95 1.06
N VAL A 202 -7.67 10.49 -0.19
CA VAL A 202 -6.53 9.94 -0.93
C VAL A 202 -6.42 10.57 -2.31
N PRO A 203 -5.22 10.62 -2.89
CA PRO A 203 -5.04 11.06 -4.26
C PRO A 203 -5.80 10.17 -5.24
N VAL A 204 -6.47 10.81 -6.20
CA VAL A 204 -7.04 10.20 -7.40
C VAL A 204 -6.39 10.82 -8.63
N TYR A 205 -6.03 9.96 -9.58
CA TYR A 205 -5.32 10.32 -10.79
C TYR A 205 -6.21 10.01 -11.99
N GLN A 206 -6.30 10.95 -12.92
CA GLN A 206 -7.05 10.77 -14.15
C GLN A 206 -6.28 11.38 -15.30
N ARG A 207 -6.29 10.71 -16.45
CA ARG A 207 -5.76 11.30 -17.68
C ARG A 207 -6.64 12.50 -18.05
N VAL A 208 -6.00 13.64 -18.33
CA VAL A 208 -6.69 14.78 -18.94
C VAL A 208 -6.58 14.58 -20.45
N GLY A 209 -7.68 14.83 -21.17
CA GLY A 209 -7.63 14.85 -22.64
C GLY A 209 -6.60 15.88 -23.12
N ASP A 210 -6.11 15.67 -24.34
CA ASP A 210 -5.39 16.73 -25.07
C ASP A 210 -6.38 17.82 -25.50
#